data_AF-A0A7Z7CEA5-F1
#
_entry.id   AF-A0A7Z7CEA5-F1
#
_cell.length_a   1.000
_cell.length_b   1.000
_cell.length_c   1.000
_cell.angle_alpha   90.00
_cell.angle_beta   90.00
_cell.angle_gamma   90.00
#
_symmetry.space_group_name_H-M   'P 1'
#
loop_
_entity.id
_entity.type
_entity.pdbx_description
1 polymer ?
#
loop_
_entity_poly.entity_id
_entity_poly.type
_entity_poly.pdbx_seq_one_letter_code
_entity_poly.pdbx_strand_id
1 'polypeptide(L)'
;MANRYGNLVGSKKISEDFQTINVGFDRVQAEMDTKGTPADAQAKADAAKAAAIATAAEALAAHKARGADEHPTAKGNAAGFMSAADKLLVDARTSAATPDTLMQRDAEGRAKVAAPAAADDIARKAETDAVQTKLDSHTADTVKHVTQAEHDKLNGIAAGAEVNQNAFSKINDVTAGSKTDTVTLVGGTGITITTDPANKRVSFTATGESTPGPHALTHIQGGADVIPDAETGGVSGLMSGADAKFVRQDGETKTGAQAKADAVKDYVDEQISAIPPVNDASQTEKGITMLSDATNGIRSNVAATEKAVGLAFQAGVERKAEVVAALNSIGVSASTSESWDSLIAKMSGVIRATGTAAVSQVLAGSTFSNASGNNRTGTMPNRGPGGTITPGTTAQIKAAGYYNTDIVVPGEPNLRGDVILKNYSIYGVAGKYEPNQVVNSPITLYSTGVVKPARYLHWLTIPAGKSFFFVPSFTNAYISFNSGSETNPLSGTNIVLIDSLDRQVALTFNSGNGPWVSSTLYITFIQVDRVNRRYRYSYKPTVSSSISSSEWTTPGGFNWDNEIKLQFQYLNQSVVTSQGTNTVIIPDDAFSVYY
;
A
#
# COMPACT_ATOMS: atom_id res chain seq x y z
N MET A 1 -61.96 37.29 -69.52
CA MET A 1 -61.69 36.17 -68.59
C MET A 1 -62.91 35.27 -68.59
N ALA A 2 -62.74 33.97 -68.87
CA ALA A 2 -63.82 33.02 -68.72
C ALA A 2 -64.30 33.03 -67.26
N ASN A 3 -65.60 33.20 -67.01
CA ASN A 3 -66.14 33.22 -65.65
C ASN A 3 -65.88 31.84 -65.00
N ARG A 4 -65.35 31.81 -63.76
CA ARG A 4 -64.89 30.60 -63.04
C ARG A 4 -65.94 29.49 -62.88
N TYR A 5 -67.23 29.84 -62.92
CA TYR A 5 -68.34 28.93 -62.60
C TYR A 5 -69.19 28.55 -63.81
N GLY A 6 -69.23 29.37 -64.86
CA GLY A 6 -70.08 29.18 -66.03
C GLY A 6 -69.40 29.40 -67.38
N ASN A 7 -68.18 29.94 -67.49
CA ASN A 7 -67.52 30.20 -68.79
C ASN A 7 -68.41 30.95 -69.82
N LEU A 8 -69.17 31.95 -69.37
CA LEU A 8 -70.06 32.76 -70.23
C LEU A 8 -69.29 33.54 -71.31
N VAL A 9 -69.86 33.67 -72.52
CA VAL A 9 -69.26 34.39 -73.65
C VAL A 9 -70.06 35.67 -73.89
N GLY A 10 -69.46 36.84 -73.62
CA GLY A 10 -70.17 38.12 -73.59
C GLY A 10 -70.82 38.59 -74.90
N SER A 11 -70.53 37.95 -76.03
CA SER A 11 -71.17 38.26 -77.34
C SER A 11 -72.48 37.50 -77.58
N LYS A 12 -72.82 36.51 -76.76
CA LYS A 12 -74.08 35.74 -76.87
C LYS A 12 -75.23 36.46 -76.17
N LYS A 13 -76.46 36.23 -76.65
CA LYS A 13 -77.65 36.73 -75.95
C LYS A 13 -77.87 35.92 -74.67
N ILE A 14 -78.45 36.54 -73.65
CA ILE A 14 -78.78 35.86 -72.36
C ILE A 14 -79.64 34.61 -72.59
N SER A 15 -80.53 34.63 -73.58
CA SER A 15 -81.35 33.48 -73.96
C SER A 15 -80.54 32.27 -74.44
N GLU A 16 -79.36 32.50 -75.02
CA GLU A 16 -78.47 31.44 -75.55
C GLU A 16 -77.60 30.82 -74.45
N ASP A 17 -77.37 31.54 -73.36
CA ASP A 17 -76.50 31.13 -72.24
C ASP A 17 -77.28 30.83 -70.94
N PHE A 18 -78.61 30.83 -70.96
CA PHE A 18 -79.46 30.65 -69.76
C PHE A 18 -79.12 29.39 -68.94
N GLN A 19 -78.91 28.24 -69.60
CA GLN A 19 -78.52 27.01 -68.90
C GLN A 19 -77.13 27.12 -68.25
N THR A 20 -76.20 27.73 -68.97
CA THR A 20 -74.83 27.96 -68.51
C THR A 20 -74.78 28.89 -67.29
N ILE A 21 -75.67 29.88 -67.26
CA ILE A 21 -75.87 30.78 -66.12
C ILE A 21 -76.37 29.99 -64.90
N ASN A 22 -77.37 29.11 -65.07
CA ASN A 22 -77.90 28.29 -63.97
C ASN A 22 -76.85 27.34 -63.41
N VAL A 23 -76.07 26.66 -64.27
CA VAL A 23 -74.94 25.82 -63.83
C VAL A 23 -73.89 26.65 -63.08
N GLY A 24 -73.68 27.90 -63.50
CA GLY A 24 -72.83 28.85 -62.78
C GLY A 24 -73.35 29.13 -61.37
N PHE A 25 -74.64 29.38 -61.21
CA PHE A 25 -75.27 29.59 -59.90
C PHE A 25 -75.22 28.34 -59.01
N ASP A 26 -75.47 27.15 -59.56
CA ASP A 26 -75.38 25.89 -58.81
C ASP A 26 -73.97 25.63 -58.28
N ARG A 27 -72.94 25.95 -59.08
CA ARG A 27 -71.53 25.81 -58.65
C ARG A 27 -71.14 26.85 -57.59
N VAL A 28 -71.68 28.05 -57.67
CA VAL A 28 -71.51 29.06 -56.61
C VAL A 28 -72.14 28.57 -55.31
N GLN A 29 -73.35 27.97 -55.37
CA GLN A 29 -73.99 27.38 -54.20
C GLN A 29 -73.15 26.23 -53.61
N ALA A 30 -72.65 25.32 -54.45
CA ALA A 30 -71.79 24.23 -54.01
C ALA A 30 -70.48 24.73 -53.35
N GLU A 31 -69.88 25.81 -53.85
CA GLU A 31 -68.71 26.41 -53.19
C GLU A 31 -69.09 27.08 -51.87
N MET A 32 -70.24 27.76 -51.80
CA MET A 32 -70.71 28.35 -50.54
C MET A 32 -70.99 27.27 -49.49
N ASP A 33 -71.56 26.13 -49.89
CA ASP A 33 -71.84 25.00 -48.98
C ASP A 33 -70.56 24.33 -48.47
N THR A 34 -69.45 24.37 -49.23
CA THR A 34 -68.16 23.78 -48.82
C THR A 34 -67.32 24.68 -47.92
N LYS A 35 -67.57 25.99 -47.88
CA LYS A 35 -66.75 26.94 -47.07
C LYS A 35 -67.09 26.97 -45.59
N GLY A 36 -68.08 26.19 -45.15
CA GLY A 36 -68.52 26.15 -43.77
C GLY A 36 -69.18 27.46 -43.34
N THR A 37 -70.02 27.37 -42.32
CA THR A 37 -70.71 28.51 -41.72
C THR A 37 -69.78 29.25 -40.73
N PRO A 38 -70.11 30.49 -40.35
CA PRO A 38 -69.47 31.14 -39.20
C PRO A 38 -69.53 30.29 -37.92
N ALA A 39 -70.57 29.46 -37.76
CA ALA A 39 -70.67 28.52 -36.64
C ALA A 39 -69.61 27.41 -36.70
N ASP A 40 -69.27 26.92 -37.89
CA ASP A 40 -68.20 25.93 -38.07
C ASP A 40 -66.81 26.53 -37.77
N ALA A 41 -66.60 27.80 -38.11
CA ALA A 41 -65.39 28.53 -37.75
C ALA A 41 -65.28 28.73 -36.22
N GLN A 42 -66.40 29.08 -35.57
CA GLN A 42 -66.45 29.24 -34.11
C GLN A 42 -66.21 27.90 -33.39
N ALA A 43 -66.80 26.80 -33.87
CA ALA A 43 -66.57 25.47 -33.31
C ALA A 43 -65.09 25.04 -33.38
N LYS A 44 -64.40 25.37 -34.48
CA LYS A 44 -62.95 25.13 -34.62
C LYS A 44 -62.13 25.99 -33.65
N ALA A 45 -62.51 27.25 -33.45
CA ALA A 45 -61.85 28.14 -32.49
C ALA A 45 -62.04 27.66 -31.05
N ASP A 46 -63.25 27.22 -30.68
CA ASP A 46 -63.56 26.69 -29.35
C ASP A 46 -62.82 25.37 -29.08
N ALA A 47 -62.72 24.49 -30.07
CA ALA A 47 -61.93 23.26 -29.98
C ALA A 47 -60.43 23.56 -29.79
N ALA A 48 -59.88 24.53 -30.53
CA ALA A 48 -58.49 24.95 -30.36
C ALA A 48 -58.23 25.56 -28.98
N LYS A 49 -59.16 26.38 -28.47
CA LYS A 49 -59.10 26.94 -27.11
C LYS A 49 -59.13 25.84 -26.05
N ALA A 50 -60.02 24.86 -26.20
CA ALA A 50 -60.12 23.73 -25.27
C ALA A 50 -58.84 22.88 -25.27
N ALA A 51 -58.27 22.60 -26.45
CA ALA A 51 -57.01 21.88 -26.57
C ALA A 51 -55.84 22.65 -25.90
N ALA A 52 -55.73 23.96 -26.12
CA ALA A 52 -54.70 24.78 -25.48
C ALA A 52 -54.83 24.79 -23.95
N ILE A 53 -56.06 24.86 -23.43
CA ILE A 53 -56.33 24.79 -21.98
C ILE A 53 -55.92 23.41 -21.43
N ALA A 54 -56.25 22.32 -22.14
CA ALA A 54 -55.87 20.98 -21.73
C ALA A 54 -54.34 20.81 -21.68
N THR A 55 -53.63 21.27 -22.72
CA THR A 55 -52.15 21.25 -22.74
C THR A 55 -51.54 22.08 -21.62
N ALA A 56 -52.09 23.26 -21.33
CA ALA A 56 -51.63 24.10 -20.23
C ALA A 56 -51.89 23.47 -18.85
N ALA A 57 -53.05 22.82 -18.69
CA ALA A 57 -53.40 22.11 -17.46
C ALA A 57 -52.50 20.89 -17.22
N GLU A 58 -52.17 20.13 -18.27
CA GLU A 58 -51.21 19.04 -18.21
C GLU A 58 -49.79 19.54 -17.88
N ALA A 59 -49.35 20.64 -18.49
CA ALA A 59 -48.06 21.25 -18.20
C ALA A 59 -47.98 21.76 -16.74
N LEU A 60 -49.06 22.35 -16.22
CA LEU A 60 -49.16 22.78 -14.82
C LEU A 60 -49.22 21.60 -13.86
N ALA A 61 -49.94 20.53 -14.20
CA ALA A 61 -49.97 19.30 -13.42
C ALA A 61 -48.60 18.63 -13.38
N ALA A 62 -47.89 18.55 -14.51
CA ALA A 62 -46.51 18.09 -14.58
C ALA A 62 -45.56 19.02 -13.79
N HIS A 63 -45.77 20.34 -13.81
CA HIS A 63 -45.02 21.28 -12.99
C HIS A 63 -45.28 21.08 -11.49
N LYS A 64 -46.54 20.89 -11.08
CA LYS A 64 -46.90 20.62 -9.67
C LYS A 64 -46.41 19.25 -9.19
N ALA A 65 -46.45 18.23 -10.05
CA ALA A 65 -45.86 16.92 -9.75
C ALA A 65 -44.32 17.03 -9.58
N ARG A 66 -43.66 17.90 -10.36
CA ARG A 66 -42.23 18.25 -10.19
C ARG A 66 -41.95 19.21 -9.03
N GLY A 67 -42.97 19.81 -8.43
CA GLY A 67 -42.85 20.87 -7.42
C GLY A 67 -43.48 20.52 -6.06
N ALA A 68 -44.12 19.36 -5.93
CA ALA A 68 -44.66 18.87 -4.65
C ALA A 68 -43.60 18.11 -3.85
N ASP A 69 -42.58 17.55 -4.52
CA ASP A 69 -41.34 17.03 -3.94
C ASP A 69 -40.17 17.42 -4.89
N GLU A 70 -39.00 17.79 -4.35
CA GLU A 70 -37.70 17.97 -5.05
C GLU A 70 -37.24 19.39 -5.46
N HIS A 71 -37.14 20.33 -4.52
CA HIS A 71 -35.75 20.75 -4.25
C HIS A 71 -35.19 19.66 -3.34
N PRO A 72 -34.39 18.71 -3.85
CA PRO A 72 -33.92 17.61 -3.02
C PRO A 72 -33.28 18.22 -1.77
N THR A 73 -33.68 17.74 -0.59
CA THR A 73 -32.97 18.14 0.64
C THR A 73 -31.51 17.80 0.42
N ALA A 74 -30.62 18.79 0.46
CA ALA A 74 -29.20 18.54 0.28
C ALA A 74 -28.76 17.58 1.41
N LYS A 75 -28.52 16.31 1.07
CA LYS A 75 -28.25 15.23 2.03
C LYS A 75 -27.04 14.45 1.56
N GLY A 76 -25.96 14.49 2.33
CA GLY A 76 -24.69 13.90 1.95
C GLY A 76 -24.20 14.46 0.61
N ASN A 77 -24.02 13.59 -0.38
CA ASN A 77 -23.48 13.93 -1.70
C ASN A 77 -24.56 14.37 -2.73
N ALA A 78 -25.83 14.52 -2.34
CA ALA A 78 -26.90 14.94 -3.24
C ALA A 78 -27.05 16.47 -3.25
N ALA A 79 -26.99 17.07 -4.45
CA ALA A 79 -27.23 18.50 -4.63
C ALA A 79 -28.70 18.85 -4.35
N GLY A 80 -28.92 19.95 -3.64
CA GLY A 80 -30.23 20.56 -3.40
C GLY A 80 -30.23 22.01 -3.88
N PHE A 81 -30.67 22.95 -3.04
CA PHE A 81 -30.43 24.39 -3.28
C PHE A 81 -28.96 24.81 -3.16
N MET A 82 -28.15 24.02 -2.45
CA MET A 82 -26.69 24.15 -2.41
C MET A 82 -26.08 23.02 -3.24
N SER A 83 -24.92 23.29 -3.86
CA SER A 83 -24.22 22.26 -4.64
C SER A 83 -23.81 21.09 -3.74
N ALA A 84 -23.66 19.90 -4.32
CA ALA A 84 -23.16 18.74 -3.57
C ALA A 84 -21.76 19.00 -2.96
N ALA A 85 -20.93 19.79 -3.64
CA ALA A 85 -19.60 20.19 -3.16
C ALA A 85 -19.70 21.08 -1.92
N ASP A 86 -20.53 22.12 -1.95
CA ASP A 86 -20.73 23.01 -0.79
C ASP A 86 -21.35 22.25 0.38
N LYS A 87 -22.27 21.32 0.10
CA LYS A 87 -22.92 20.51 1.14
C LYS A 87 -21.90 19.63 1.85
N LEU A 88 -20.99 19.02 1.10
CA LEU A 88 -19.92 18.19 1.63
C LEU A 88 -18.99 19.00 2.54
N LEU A 89 -18.60 20.22 2.15
CA LEU A 89 -17.79 21.11 2.99
C LEU A 89 -18.50 21.47 4.30
N VAL A 90 -19.80 21.74 4.24
CA VAL A 90 -20.61 22.07 5.42
C VAL A 90 -20.85 20.85 6.31
N ASP A 91 -21.02 19.65 5.75
CA ASP A 91 -21.16 18.40 6.53
C ASP A 91 -19.85 17.95 7.16
N ALA A 92 -18.72 18.19 6.49
CA ALA A 92 -17.39 17.85 6.99
C ALA A 92 -16.87 18.83 8.05
N ARG A 93 -17.51 20.00 8.23
CA ARG A 93 -17.11 21.01 9.22
C ARG A 93 -16.93 20.38 10.59
N THR A 94 -15.89 20.78 11.31
CA THR A 94 -15.55 20.18 12.59
C THR A 94 -15.00 21.23 13.55
N SER A 95 -15.11 20.94 14.86
CA SER A 95 -14.47 21.73 15.91
C SER A 95 -13.01 21.34 16.14
N ALA A 96 -12.50 20.33 15.42
CA ALA A 96 -11.08 19.99 15.39
C ALA A 96 -10.30 20.91 14.43
N ALA A 97 -9.03 21.12 14.71
CA ALA A 97 -8.12 21.88 13.84
C ALA A 97 -7.66 21.02 12.65
N THR A 98 -8.58 20.72 11.73
CA THR A 98 -8.32 19.88 10.57
C THR A 98 -8.08 20.76 9.33
N PRO A 99 -6.98 20.56 8.59
CA PRO A 99 -6.74 21.25 7.31
C PRO A 99 -7.89 21.07 6.31
N ASP A 100 -8.04 22.01 5.39
CA ASP A 100 -9.00 21.96 4.27
C ASP A 100 -10.48 21.78 4.67
N THR A 101 -10.81 22.08 5.93
CA THR A 101 -12.15 21.88 6.49
C THR A 101 -12.70 23.19 7.04
N LEU A 102 -14.00 23.46 6.83
CA LEU A 102 -14.66 24.63 7.40
C LEU A 102 -14.64 24.57 8.94
N MET A 103 -14.29 25.68 9.57
CA MET A 103 -14.23 25.81 11.03
C MET A 103 -15.64 25.74 11.65
N GLN A 104 -15.80 24.90 12.67
CA GLN A 104 -16.96 24.93 13.58
C GLN A 104 -16.51 25.29 15.00
N ARG A 105 -17.37 26.01 15.74
CA ARG A 105 -17.18 26.16 17.19
C ARG A 105 -17.57 24.86 17.91
N ASP A 106 -16.88 24.56 19.01
CA ASP A 106 -17.27 23.49 19.93
C ASP A 106 -18.53 23.85 20.74
N ALA A 107 -18.95 22.95 21.64
CA ALA A 107 -20.14 23.14 22.47
C ALA A 107 -20.02 24.37 23.40
N GLU A 108 -18.79 24.77 23.74
CA GLU A 108 -18.47 25.94 24.55
C GLU A 108 -18.22 27.21 23.73
N GLY A 109 -18.42 27.16 22.40
CA GLY A 109 -18.27 28.32 21.51
C GLY A 109 -16.84 28.64 21.11
N ARG A 110 -15.87 27.75 21.35
CA ARG A 110 -14.45 27.95 21.03
C ARG A 110 -14.12 27.41 19.64
N ALA A 111 -13.20 28.08 18.96
CA ALA A 111 -12.62 27.63 17.70
C ALA A 111 -11.21 27.07 17.93
N LYS A 112 -10.87 25.96 17.27
CA LYS A 112 -9.52 25.39 17.27
C LYS A 112 -8.88 25.59 15.91
N VAL A 113 -7.64 26.08 15.91
CA VAL A 113 -6.78 26.21 14.72
C VAL A 113 -5.46 25.49 14.96
N ALA A 114 -4.76 25.14 13.88
CA ALA A 114 -3.44 24.54 13.95
C ALA A 114 -2.42 25.53 14.54
N ALA A 115 -1.24 25.04 14.91
CA ALA A 115 -0.15 25.92 15.35
C ALA A 115 0.25 26.87 14.21
N PRO A 116 0.43 28.18 14.49
CA PRO A 116 0.94 29.12 13.49
C PRO A 116 2.28 28.64 12.92
N ALA A 117 2.39 28.57 11.60
CA ALA A 117 3.62 28.29 10.86
C ALA A 117 4.18 29.54 10.16
N ALA A 118 3.32 30.53 9.88
CA ALA A 118 3.66 31.81 9.27
C ALA A 118 3.17 33.00 10.12
N ALA A 119 3.65 34.20 9.81
CA ALA A 119 3.36 35.41 10.58
C ALA A 119 1.91 35.93 10.39
N ASP A 120 1.26 35.53 9.30
CA ASP A 120 -0.12 35.87 8.94
C ASP A 120 -1.15 34.83 9.41
N ASP A 121 -0.70 33.78 10.11
CA ASP A 121 -1.59 32.79 10.72
C ASP A 121 -2.30 33.32 11.98
N ILE A 122 -3.43 32.71 12.31
CA ILE A 122 -4.20 33.01 13.53
C ILE A 122 -3.46 32.46 14.76
N ALA A 123 -3.07 33.34 15.69
CA ALA A 123 -2.49 32.92 16.98
C ALA A 123 -3.48 32.09 17.82
N ARG A 124 -3.00 31.05 18.50
CA ARG A 124 -3.82 30.31 19.49
C ARG A 124 -3.60 30.91 20.87
N LYS A 125 -4.47 30.49 21.80
CA LYS A 125 -4.39 30.90 23.21
C LYS A 125 -3.02 30.61 23.82
N ALA A 126 -2.40 29.49 23.45
CA ALA A 126 -1.09 29.09 23.98
C ALA A 126 0.01 30.11 23.66
N GLU A 127 0.03 30.66 22.44
CA GLU A 127 1.00 31.68 22.03
C GLU A 127 0.76 32.99 22.79
N THR A 128 -0.49 33.41 22.95
CA THR A 128 -0.83 34.60 23.75
C THR A 128 -0.56 34.42 25.24
N ASP A 129 -0.83 33.24 25.81
CA ASP A 129 -0.55 32.94 27.22
C ASP A 129 0.96 32.94 27.49
N ALA A 130 1.77 32.47 26.53
CA ALA A 130 3.22 32.53 26.61
C ALA A 130 3.74 33.97 26.58
N VAL A 131 3.14 34.83 25.75
CA VAL A 131 3.44 36.28 25.77
C VAL A 131 3.03 36.90 27.10
N GLN A 132 1.82 36.59 27.60
CA GLN A 132 1.35 37.11 28.89
C GLN A 132 2.27 36.70 30.03
N THR A 133 2.69 35.43 30.07
CA THR A 133 3.65 34.91 31.06
C THR A 133 4.97 35.69 31.05
N LYS A 134 5.49 36.00 29.86
CA LYS A 134 6.70 36.80 29.71
C LYS A 134 6.49 38.23 30.22
N LEU A 135 5.33 38.82 29.95
CA LEU A 135 4.95 40.15 30.44
C LEU A 135 4.79 40.18 31.96
N ASP A 136 4.16 39.16 32.54
CA ASP A 136 4.00 39.03 33.98
C ASP A 136 5.36 38.84 34.66
N SER A 137 6.24 38.04 34.06
CA SER A 137 7.62 37.86 34.53
C SER A 137 8.42 39.15 34.45
N HIS A 138 8.25 39.93 33.38
CA HIS A 138 8.87 41.24 33.24
C HIS A 138 8.31 42.26 34.24
N THR A 139 7.00 42.22 34.53
CA THR A 139 6.35 43.09 35.52
C THR A 139 6.76 42.73 36.95
N ALA A 140 6.96 41.43 37.21
CA ALA A 140 7.46 40.92 38.48
C ALA A 140 8.98 41.10 38.64
N ASP A 141 9.69 41.48 37.58
CA ASP A 141 11.11 41.83 37.66
C ASP A 141 11.28 43.15 38.41
N THR A 142 11.59 43.04 39.69
CA THR A 142 11.89 44.19 40.56
C THR A 142 13.31 44.73 40.34
N VAL A 143 14.12 44.06 39.52
CA VAL A 143 15.47 44.52 39.16
C VAL A 143 15.33 45.56 38.05
N LYS A 144 15.99 46.71 38.24
CA LYS A 144 15.96 47.81 37.27
C LYS A 144 16.25 47.31 35.86
N HIS A 145 15.47 47.78 34.87
CA HIS A 145 15.78 47.66 33.44
C HIS A 145 16.99 48.52 33.05
N VAL A 146 18.14 48.19 33.62
CA VAL A 146 19.43 48.78 33.28
C VAL A 146 20.30 47.70 32.65
N THR A 147 21.26 48.12 31.85
CA THR A 147 22.22 47.18 31.24
C THR A 147 22.99 46.42 32.34
N GLN A 148 23.52 45.23 32.04
CA GLN A 148 24.32 44.46 33.01
C GLN A 148 25.47 45.29 33.60
N ALA A 149 26.10 46.14 32.78
CA ALA A 149 27.17 47.04 33.22
C ALA A 149 26.68 48.09 34.24
N GLU A 150 25.47 48.62 34.07
CA GLU A 150 24.85 49.53 35.02
C GLU A 150 24.39 48.80 36.29
N HIS A 151 23.91 47.56 36.16
CA HIS A 151 23.56 46.71 37.30
C HIS A 151 24.78 46.37 38.16
N ASP A 152 25.89 45.97 37.54
CA ASP A 152 27.15 45.68 38.23
C ASP A 152 27.72 46.93 38.91
N LYS A 153 27.63 48.08 38.22
CA LYS A 153 28.03 49.38 38.79
C LYS A 153 27.18 49.77 39.99
N LEU A 154 25.87 49.49 39.97
CA LEU A 154 24.97 49.78 41.09
C LEU A 154 25.15 48.80 42.26
N ASN A 155 25.42 47.52 41.99
CA ASN A 155 25.69 46.51 43.02
C ASN A 155 27.01 46.75 43.77
N GLY A 156 27.99 47.39 43.12
CA GLY A 156 29.25 47.78 43.74
C GLY A 156 29.15 48.99 44.69
N ILE A 157 28.02 49.69 44.73
CA ILE A 157 27.80 50.84 45.62
C ILE A 157 27.30 50.32 46.96
N ALA A 158 28.12 50.46 48.01
CA ALA A 158 27.74 50.06 49.37
C ALA A 158 26.41 50.73 49.80
N ALA A 159 25.58 50.01 50.54
CA ALA A 159 24.29 50.53 51.02
C ALA A 159 24.50 51.86 51.79
N GLY A 160 23.92 52.95 51.28
CA GLY A 160 24.05 54.30 51.84
C GLY A 160 25.15 55.18 51.23
N ALA A 161 25.92 54.70 50.26
CA ALA A 161 26.89 55.53 49.54
C ALA A 161 26.18 56.51 48.57
N GLU A 162 26.35 57.81 48.81
CA GLU A 162 25.84 58.88 47.96
C GLU A 162 26.87 59.29 46.90
N VAL A 163 26.41 59.76 45.74
CA VAL A 163 27.24 60.06 44.55
C VAL A 163 28.18 61.28 44.71
N ASN A 164 28.23 61.91 45.89
CA ASN A 164 29.00 63.13 46.19
C ASN A 164 29.53 63.14 47.64
N GLN A 165 30.27 62.10 48.06
CA GLN A 165 30.88 62.10 49.40
C GLN A 165 32.10 63.04 49.45
N ASN A 166 32.17 63.91 50.46
CA ASN A 166 33.34 64.75 50.71
C ASN A 166 34.57 63.90 51.02
N ALA A 167 35.76 64.29 50.52
CA ALA A 167 37.01 63.57 50.79
C ALA A 167 37.37 63.46 52.28
N PHE A 168 36.82 64.33 53.14
CA PHE A 168 37.02 64.30 54.60
C PHE A 168 35.73 64.71 55.35
N SER A 169 35.35 63.95 56.39
CA SER A 169 34.19 64.22 57.26
C SER A 169 34.50 65.11 58.47
N LYS A 170 35.78 65.23 58.81
CA LYS A 170 36.32 66.00 59.94
C LYS A 170 37.77 66.39 59.64
N ILE A 171 38.21 67.59 60.02
CA ILE A 171 39.63 67.94 60.13
C ILE A 171 39.93 68.21 61.59
N ASN A 172 40.61 67.28 62.26
CA ASN A 172 40.79 67.25 63.71
C ASN A 172 39.45 67.38 64.46
N ASP A 173 39.09 68.55 64.99
CA ASP A 173 37.83 68.80 65.72
C ASP A 173 36.85 69.70 64.98
N VAL A 174 37.13 70.02 63.72
CA VAL A 174 36.23 70.78 62.85
C VAL A 174 35.40 69.80 62.01
N THR A 175 34.13 69.63 62.37
CA THR A 175 33.16 68.79 61.65
C THR A 175 32.52 69.59 60.51
N ALA A 176 32.37 68.98 59.33
CA ALA A 176 31.66 69.61 58.21
C ALA A 176 30.17 69.80 58.53
N GLY A 177 29.65 71.02 58.37
CA GLY A 177 28.26 71.40 58.65
C GLY A 177 27.29 71.15 57.50
N SER A 178 27.76 70.92 56.27
CA SER A 178 26.91 70.55 55.14
C SER A 178 27.62 69.64 54.13
N LYS A 179 26.88 69.17 53.12
CA LYS A 179 27.41 68.32 52.04
C LYS A 179 28.47 69.01 51.17
N THR A 180 28.52 70.35 51.13
CA THR A 180 29.64 71.13 50.61
C THR A 180 30.00 72.20 51.63
N ASP A 181 31.18 72.12 52.23
CA ASP A 181 31.56 73.03 53.31
C ASP A 181 32.98 73.58 53.12
N THR A 182 33.22 74.77 53.65
CA THR A 182 34.47 75.51 53.49
C THR A 182 35.18 75.65 54.83
N VAL A 183 36.39 75.09 54.95
CA VAL A 183 37.26 75.33 56.11
C VAL A 183 38.08 76.60 55.88
N THR A 184 37.87 77.60 56.74
CA THR A 184 38.61 78.86 56.69
C THR A 184 39.77 78.81 57.67
N LEU A 185 41.00 79.04 57.18
CA LEU A 185 42.21 79.12 58.01
C LEU A 185 42.57 80.59 58.21
N VAL A 186 42.58 81.06 59.46
CA VAL A 186 42.83 82.47 59.81
C VAL A 186 44.20 82.62 60.48
N GLY A 187 45.04 83.52 59.97
CA GLY A 187 46.33 83.85 60.58
C GLY A 187 46.15 84.72 61.82
N GLY A 188 46.71 84.30 62.95
CA GLY A 188 46.74 85.08 64.19
C GLY A 188 47.94 86.04 64.26
N THR A 189 48.08 86.75 65.38
CA THR A 189 49.25 87.62 65.62
C THR A 189 50.55 86.83 65.50
N GLY A 190 51.48 87.29 64.66
CA GLY A 190 52.76 86.64 64.43
C GLY A 190 52.70 85.40 63.54
N ILE A 191 51.57 85.12 62.86
CA ILE A 191 51.44 84.06 61.85
C ILE A 191 50.73 84.59 60.60
N THR A 192 51.41 84.52 59.46
CA THR A 192 50.81 84.75 58.13
C THR A 192 50.48 83.42 57.48
N ILE A 193 49.27 83.31 56.93
CA ILE A 193 48.84 82.15 56.12
C ILE A 193 48.84 82.54 54.66
N THR A 194 49.58 81.80 53.83
CA THR A 194 49.64 82.02 52.38
C THR A 194 49.06 80.80 51.68
N THR A 195 48.03 81.00 50.86
CA THR A 195 47.44 79.97 50.02
C THR A 195 48.02 80.03 48.61
N ASP A 196 48.42 78.88 48.07
CA ASP A 196 48.82 78.70 46.67
C ASP A 196 47.91 77.64 46.02
N PRO A 197 46.78 78.08 45.42
CA PRO A 197 45.84 77.17 44.78
C PRO A 197 46.42 76.45 43.55
N ALA A 198 47.38 77.05 42.85
CA ALA A 198 47.95 76.48 41.63
C ALA A 198 48.78 75.23 41.95
N ASN A 199 49.51 75.25 43.07
CA ASN A 199 50.33 74.12 43.52
C ASN A 199 49.68 73.28 44.63
N LYS A 200 48.41 73.55 44.99
CA LYS A 200 47.66 72.85 46.05
C LYS A 200 48.36 72.90 47.41
N ARG A 201 48.90 74.06 47.79
CA ARG A 201 49.66 74.25 49.05
C ARG A 201 49.06 75.35 49.92
N VAL A 202 49.15 75.14 51.24
CA VAL A 202 48.92 76.17 52.26
C VAL A 202 50.18 76.25 53.10
N SER A 203 50.72 77.46 53.30
CA SER A 203 51.94 77.68 54.08
C SER A 203 51.64 78.58 55.28
N PHE A 204 52.20 78.20 56.44
CA PHE A 204 52.12 78.98 57.68
C PHE A 204 53.50 79.55 57.96
N THR A 205 53.60 80.88 58.03
CA THR A 205 54.86 81.59 58.24
C THR A 205 54.78 82.36 59.55
N ALA A 206 55.72 82.13 60.47
CA ALA A 206 55.85 82.94 61.67
C ALA A 206 56.42 84.33 61.32
N THR A 207 55.76 85.39 61.77
CA THR A 207 56.06 86.80 61.47
C THR A 207 56.34 87.67 62.70
N GLY A 208 56.45 87.08 63.90
CA GLY A 208 56.82 87.80 65.13
C GLY A 208 58.35 87.99 65.30
N GLU A 209 58.77 89.06 65.99
CA GLU A 209 60.20 89.41 66.20
C GLU A 209 60.92 88.64 67.34
N SER A 210 60.26 87.72 68.03
CA SER A 210 60.91 86.84 69.01
C SER A 210 61.42 85.57 68.32
N THR A 211 62.70 85.55 67.94
CA THR A 211 63.38 84.34 67.44
C THR A 211 63.76 83.40 68.60
N PRO A 212 63.24 82.15 68.67
CA PRO A 212 63.87 81.10 69.46
C PRO A 212 65.23 80.76 68.82
N GLY A 213 66.32 81.04 69.51
CA GLY A 213 67.64 80.53 69.11
C GLY A 213 67.70 78.99 69.25
N PRO A 214 68.51 78.30 68.44
CA PRO A 214 68.54 76.84 68.44
C PRO A 214 69.08 76.27 69.76
N HIS A 215 68.30 75.38 70.41
CA HIS A 215 68.77 74.53 71.50
C HIS A 215 69.64 73.39 70.95
N ALA A 216 70.70 73.01 71.68
CA ALA A 216 71.57 71.90 71.31
C ALA A 216 70.79 70.56 71.29
N LEU A 217 71.18 69.67 70.38
CA LEU A 217 70.46 68.42 70.07
C LEU A 217 70.51 67.34 71.17
N THR A 218 71.32 67.48 72.23
CA THR A 218 71.35 66.52 73.35
C THR A 218 71.74 67.18 74.67
N HIS A 219 71.19 66.67 75.78
CA HIS A 219 71.46 67.08 77.17
C HIS A 219 72.71 66.42 77.78
N ILE A 220 73.74 66.10 76.97
CA ILE A 220 74.96 65.46 77.48
C ILE A 220 76.23 66.24 77.11
N GLN A 221 77.09 66.33 78.11
CA GLN A 221 78.38 67.01 78.27
C GLN A 221 78.63 68.24 77.37
N GLY A 222 78.37 69.42 77.92
CA GLY A 222 78.73 70.71 77.32
C GLY A 222 77.65 71.79 77.43
N GLY A 223 76.41 71.43 77.82
CA GLY A 223 75.36 72.39 78.20
C GLY A 223 75.49 72.83 79.66
N ALA A 224 74.92 73.98 80.02
CA ALA A 224 74.93 74.51 81.39
C ALA A 224 74.10 73.68 82.40
N ASP A 225 73.46 72.59 81.95
CA ASP A 225 72.69 71.64 82.74
C ASP A 225 73.24 70.22 82.52
N VAL A 226 73.99 69.68 83.49
CA VAL A 226 74.68 68.37 83.39
C VAL A 226 74.04 67.40 84.38
N ILE A 227 73.60 66.23 83.89
CA ILE A 227 73.05 65.15 84.71
C ILE A 227 74.18 64.20 85.16
N PRO A 228 74.35 63.90 86.47
CA PRO A 228 75.36 62.96 86.96
C PRO A 228 75.13 61.50 86.54
N ASP A 229 76.18 60.68 86.49
CA ASP A 229 76.07 59.24 86.24
C ASP A 229 75.33 58.51 87.38
N ALA A 230 74.59 57.45 87.05
CA ALA A 230 73.85 56.65 88.02
C ALA A 230 74.74 55.59 88.70
N GLU A 231 74.85 55.66 90.03
CA GLU A 231 75.70 54.78 90.84
C GLU A 231 74.89 53.70 91.58
N THR A 232 75.47 52.50 91.72
CA THR A 232 74.81 51.38 92.41
C THR A 232 74.63 51.72 93.89
N GLY A 233 73.37 51.81 94.35
CA GLY A 233 73.05 52.25 95.71
C GLY A 233 73.08 53.78 95.93
N GLY A 234 73.31 54.57 94.88
CA GLY A 234 73.26 56.03 94.92
C GLY A 234 71.90 56.62 94.55
N VAL A 235 71.75 57.94 94.73
CA VAL A 235 70.57 58.74 94.34
C VAL A 235 70.81 59.66 93.13
N SER A 236 72.01 59.59 92.53
CA SER A 236 72.38 60.37 91.34
C SER A 236 71.93 59.71 90.03
N GLY A 237 71.73 60.53 88.99
CA GLY A 237 71.36 60.11 87.63
C GLY A 237 69.86 60.00 87.38
N LEU A 238 69.48 59.60 86.15
CA LEU A 238 68.09 59.49 85.69
C LEU A 238 67.37 58.19 86.10
N MET A 239 68.04 57.29 86.83
CA MET A 239 67.49 56.01 87.28
C MET A 239 67.82 55.79 88.75
N SER A 240 66.96 55.06 89.48
CA SER A 240 67.20 54.80 90.90
C SER A 240 68.42 53.90 91.10
N GLY A 241 69.08 53.99 92.26
CA GLY A 241 70.18 53.09 92.61
C GLY A 241 69.78 51.60 92.59
N ALA A 242 68.49 51.30 92.77
CA ALA A 242 67.93 49.95 92.64
C ALA A 242 67.86 49.51 91.16
N ASP A 243 67.39 50.38 90.27
CA ASP A 243 67.37 50.11 88.83
C ASP A 243 68.79 49.96 88.28
N ALA A 244 69.73 50.76 88.78
CA ALA A 244 71.13 50.69 88.36
C ALA A 244 71.82 49.40 88.83
N LYS A 245 71.37 48.81 89.95
CA LYS A 245 71.81 47.49 90.43
C LYS A 245 71.17 46.36 89.63
N PHE A 246 69.87 46.47 89.33
CA PHE A 246 69.16 45.49 88.49
C PHE A 246 69.80 45.37 87.12
N VAL A 247 70.12 46.49 86.46
CA VAL A 247 70.74 46.46 85.13
C VAL A 247 72.18 45.91 85.13
N ARG A 248 72.93 46.08 86.23
CA ARG A 248 74.37 45.76 86.26
C ARG A 248 74.75 44.47 86.98
N GLN A 249 73.97 44.00 87.94
CA GLN A 249 74.35 42.89 88.83
C GLN A 249 73.26 41.82 88.96
N ASP A 250 72.00 42.23 89.17
CA ASP A 250 70.93 41.29 89.53
C ASP A 250 70.09 40.82 88.33
N GLY A 251 70.14 41.53 87.21
CA GLY A 251 69.38 41.22 85.99
C GLY A 251 69.94 40.02 85.22
N GLU A 252 69.08 39.39 84.43
CA GLU A 252 69.47 38.25 83.58
C GLU A 252 70.63 38.64 82.66
N THR A 253 71.69 37.83 82.68
CA THR A 253 72.85 38.07 81.82
C THR A 253 72.52 37.71 80.38
N LYS A 254 73.21 38.33 79.42
CA LYS A 254 73.09 37.97 77.99
C LYS A 254 73.32 36.47 77.77
N THR A 255 74.23 35.87 78.52
CA THR A 255 74.54 34.43 78.49
C THR A 255 73.39 33.57 79.04
N GLY A 256 72.76 33.98 80.14
CA GLY A 256 71.62 33.25 80.72
C GLY A 256 70.35 33.35 79.89
N ALA A 257 70.10 34.49 79.25
CA ALA A 257 69.03 34.64 78.26
C ALA A 257 69.26 33.74 77.03
N GLN A 258 70.50 33.64 76.55
CA GLN A 258 70.84 32.75 75.42
C GLN A 258 70.67 31.27 75.78
N ALA A 259 71.11 30.84 76.96
CA ALA A 259 70.94 29.47 77.42
C ALA A 259 69.46 29.05 77.52
N LYS A 260 68.58 29.97 77.93
CA LYS A 260 67.13 29.74 77.94
C LYS A 260 66.55 29.63 76.52
N ALA A 261 67.04 30.44 75.58
CA ALA A 261 66.63 30.36 74.18
C ALA A 261 67.09 29.05 73.52
N ASP A 262 68.31 28.61 73.79
CA ASP A 262 68.89 27.37 73.26
C ASP A 262 68.13 26.15 73.81
N ALA A 263 67.79 26.12 75.09
CA ALA A 263 66.99 25.05 75.69
C ALA A 263 65.58 24.93 75.07
N VAL A 264 64.95 26.05 74.73
CA VAL A 264 63.66 26.06 74.00
C VAL A 264 63.85 25.54 72.58
N LYS A 265 64.94 25.93 71.90
CA LYS A 265 65.24 25.47 70.55
C LYS A 265 65.45 23.95 70.50
N ASP A 266 66.21 23.39 71.43
CA ASP A 266 66.47 21.95 71.50
C ASP A 266 65.17 21.15 71.75
N TYR A 267 64.31 21.64 72.64
CA TYR A 267 62.99 21.05 72.87
C TYR A 267 62.11 21.08 71.61
N VAL A 268 62.07 22.21 70.91
CA VAL A 268 61.29 22.35 69.67
C VAL A 268 61.81 21.42 68.57
N ASP A 269 63.13 21.32 68.40
CA ASP A 269 63.74 20.44 67.40
C ASP A 269 63.49 18.95 67.73
N GLU A 270 63.51 18.56 69.01
CA GLU A 270 63.13 17.21 69.46
C GLU A 270 61.66 16.91 69.15
N GLN A 271 60.75 17.84 69.47
CA GLN A 271 59.32 17.69 69.17
C GLN A 271 59.06 17.59 67.66
N ILE A 272 59.78 18.36 66.83
CA ILE A 272 59.66 18.29 65.36
C ILE A 272 60.21 16.96 64.83
N SER A 273 61.34 16.47 65.35
CA SER A 273 61.94 15.20 64.92
C SER A 273 61.11 13.96 65.33
N ALA A 274 60.27 14.08 66.36
CA ALA A 274 59.35 13.02 66.79
C ALA A 274 58.09 12.90 65.92
N ILE A 275 57.82 13.87 65.03
CA ILE A 275 56.70 13.81 64.08
C ILE A 275 57.09 12.85 62.94
N PRO A 276 56.38 11.71 62.76
CA PRO A 276 56.68 10.78 61.67
C PRO A 276 56.48 11.46 60.31
N PRO A 277 57.25 11.07 59.28
CA PRO A 277 57.14 11.64 57.94
C PRO A 277 55.72 11.43 57.38
N VAL A 278 55.12 12.51 56.86
CA VAL A 278 53.79 12.48 56.27
C VAL A 278 53.92 12.01 54.83
N ASN A 279 53.68 10.71 54.60
CA ASN A 279 53.79 10.08 53.28
C ASN A 279 52.41 9.97 52.60
N ASP A 280 52.40 9.96 51.27
CA ASP A 280 51.19 9.69 50.49
C ASP A 280 50.67 8.27 50.72
N ALA A 281 49.35 8.10 50.72
CA ALA A 281 48.72 6.79 50.81
C ALA A 281 48.96 5.96 49.53
N SER A 282 49.07 4.64 49.70
CA SER A 282 49.10 3.67 48.59
C SER A 282 47.96 2.65 48.72
N GLN A 283 47.82 1.73 47.75
CA GLN A 283 46.82 0.66 47.84
C GLN A 283 47.09 -0.34 48.98
N THR A 284 48.31 -0.33 49.55
CA THR A 284 48.75 -1.29 50.56
C THR A 284 49.24 -0.64 51.86
N GLU A 285 49.49 0.67 51.88
CA GLU A 285 50.01 1.40 53.04
C GLU A 285 49.18 2.67 53.34
N LYS A 286 48.95 2.93 54.62
CA LYS A 286 48.18 4.10 55.09
C LYS A 286 49.01 5.37 54.95
N GLY A 287 48.41 6.45 54.45
CA GLY A 287 49.04 7.77 54.30
C GLY A 287 47.99 8.86 54.04
N ILE A 288 48.42 10.03 53.57
CA ILE A 288 47.51 11.12 53.14
C ILE A 288 47.14 10.97 51.66
N THR A 289 45.90 11.26 51.27
CA THR A 289 45.45 11.20 49.88
C THR A 289 44.49 12.35 49.58
N MET A 290 44.47 12.85 48.35
CA MET A 290 43.49 13.86 47.94
C MET A 290 42.11 13.23 47.71
N LEU A 291 41.05 14.02 47.93
CA LEU A 291 39.67 13.63 47.64
C LEU A 291 39.29 14.02 46.20
N SER A 292 38.46 13.19 45.56
CA SER A 292 37.99 13.43 44.19
C SER A 292 36.47 13.22 44.07
N ASP A 293 35.81 14.21 43.48
CA ASP A 293 34.38 14.17 43.10
C ASP A 293 34.12 13.46 41.76
N ALA A 294 35.18 13.08 41.03
CA ALA A 294 35.03 12.40 39.74
C ALA A 294 34.46 10.98 39.90
N THR A 295 33.41 10.65 39.14
CA THR A 295 32.73 9.34 39.15
C THR A 295 33.27 8.37 38.09
N ASN A 296 34.25 8.79 37.29
CA ASN A 296 34.84 8.04 36.17
C ASN A 296 36.38 8.03 36.20
N GLY A 297 36.98 8.37 37.35
CA GLY A 297 38.43 8.48 37.48
C GLY A 297 39.14 7.13 37.37
N ILE A 298 40.33 7.13 36.79
CA ILE A 298 41.22 5.95 36.67
C ILE A 298 42.47 6.04 37.56
N ARG A 299 42.59 7.09 38.39
CA ARG A 299 43.77 7.31 39.23
C ARG A 299 43.70 6.44 40.49
N SER A 300 44.84 5.92 40.91
CA SER A 300 44.97 5.07 42.11
C SER A 300 45.44 5.83 43.36
N ASN A 301 45.78 7.12 43.24
CA ASN A 301 46.37 7.93 44.30
C ASN A 301 45.38 8.95 44.92
N VAL A 302 44.07 8.74 44.76
CA VAL A 302 43.01 9.56 45.38
C VAL A 302 41.84 8.72 45.86
N ALA A 303 41.17 9.22 46.90
CA ALA A 303 39.93 8.64 47.39
C ALA A 303 38.71 9.32 46.77
N ALA A 304 37.66 8.54 46.49
CA ALA A 304 36.37 9.09 46.09
C ALA A 304 35.68 9.78 47.29
N THR A 305 35.04 10.92 47.05
CA THR A 305 34.17 11.55 48.05
C THR A 305 32.87 10.77 48.22
N GLU A 306 32.19 10.95 49.36
CA GLU A 306 30.82 10.43 49.57
C GLU A 306 29.88 10.88 48.44
N LYS A 307 30.05 12.13 47.99
CA LYS A 307 29.33 12.69 46.83
C LYS A 307 29.57 11.89 45.56
N ALA A 308 30.83 11.57 45.21
CA ALA A 308 31.14 10.76 44.02
C ALA A 308 30.52 9.35 44.12
N VAL A 309 30.59 8.73 45.29
CA VAL A 309 29.98 7.41 45.53
C VAL A 309 28.45 7.47 45.41
N GLY A 310 27.82 8.49 46.01
CA GLY A 310 26.37 8.71 45.92
C GLY A 310 25.89 8.95 44.49
N LEU A 311 26.62 9.76 43.70
CA LEU A 311 26.31 10.00 42.29
C LEU A 311 26.45 8.73 41.44
N ALA A 312 27.47 7.91 41.68
CA ALA A 312 27.64 6.63 40.97
C ALA A 312 26.51 5.64 41.29
N PHE A 313 26.08 5.56 42.55
CA PHE A 313 24.94 4.73 42.96
C PHE A 313 23.63 5.23 42.32
N GLN A 314 23.40 6.55 42.35
CA GLN A 314 22.22 7.18 41.75
C GLN A 314 22.15 6.91 40.24
N ALA A 315 23.26 7.05 39.51
CA ALA A 315 23.33 6.73 38.09
C ALA A 315 22.98 5.25 37.79
N GLY A 316 23.38 4.33 38.67
CA GLY A 316 22.99 2.91 38.59
C GLY A 316 21.49 2.69 38.81
N VAL A 317 20.89 3.40 39.77
CA VAL A 317 19.43 3.35 40.05
C VAL A 317 18.64 3.92 38.87
N GLU A 318 19.04 5.06 38.33
CA GLU A 318 18.43 5.69 37.16
C GLU A 318 18.49 4.76 35.94
N ARG A 319 19.67 4.20 35.65
CA ARG A 319 19.82 3.26 34.53
C ARG A 319 18.95 2.01 34.69
N LYS A 320 18.78 1.51 35.92
CA LYS A 320 17.88 0.39 36.19
C LYS A 320 16.41 0.79 35.95
N ALA A 321 16.02 1.98 36.40
CA ALA A 321 14.68 2.50 36.18
C ALA A 321 14.38 2.68 34.67
N GLU A 322 15.35 3.16 33.89
CA GLU A 322 15.24 3.26 32.43
C GLU A 322 15.01 1.89 31.77
N VAL A 323 15.78 0.87 32.15
CA VAL A 323 15.61 -0.50 31.62
C VAL A 323 14.23 -1.05 31.97
N VAL A 324 13.77 -0.86 33.20
CA VAL A 324 12.43 -1.27 33.66
C VAL A 324 11.34 -0.55 32.87
N ALA A 325 11.47 0.77 32.66
CA ALA A 325 10.52 1.55 31.89
C ALA A 325 10.48 1.08 30.42
N ALA A 326 11.64 0.80 29.81
CA ALA A 326 11.72 0.28 28.45
C ALA A 326 11.04 -1.09 28.31
N LEU A 327 11.27 -2.01 29.25
CA LEU A 327 10.61 -3.32 29.29
C LEU A 327 9.09 -3.20 29.43
N ASN A 328 8.62 -2.37 30.37
CA ASN A 328 7.19 -2.12 30.56
C ASN A 328 6.55 -1.48 29.32
N SER A 329 7.27 -0.57 28.63
CA SER A 329 6.79 0.07 27.40
C SER A 329 6.58 -0.91 26.24
N ILE A 330 7.27 -2.06 26.23
CA ILE A 330 7.09 -3.12 25.23
C ILE A 330 6.19 -4.26 25.73
N GLY A 331 5.54 -4.08 26.90
CA GLY A 331 4.60 -5.05 27.46
C GLY A 331 5.24 -6.16 28.32
N VAL A 332 6.54 -6.08 28.61
CA VAL A 332 7.22 -7.01 29.52
C VAL A 332 7.16 -6.43 30.93
N SER A 333 6.30 -6.98 31.79
CA SER A 333 6.17 -6.54 33.18
C SER A 333 7.51 -6.64 33.91
N ALA A 334 8.06 -5.51 34.35
CA ALA A 334 9.30 -5.40 35.09
C ALA A 334 9.17 -4.36 36.22
N SER A 335 9.97 -4.52 37.27
CA SER A 335 10.02 -3.62 38.42
C SER A 335 11.45 -3.28 38.81
N THR A 336 11.66 -2.08 39.36
CA THR A 336 12.96 -1.66 39.92
C THR A 336 13.36 -2.46 41.16
N SER A 337 12.44 -3.19 41.78
CA SER A 337 12.70 -4.13 42.88
C SER A 337 13.34 -5.45 42.43
N GLU A 338 13.33 -5.78 41.14
CA GLU A 338 13.87 -7.04 40.62
C GLU A 338 15.40 -7.03 40.56
N SER A 339 16.05 -8.20 40.60
CA SER A 339 17.50 -8.29 40.40
C SER A 339 17.90 -7.95 38.95
N TRP A 340 19.14 -7.52 38.73
CA TRP A 340 19.66 -7.33 37.37
C TRP A 340 19.58 -8.62 36.54
N ASP A 341 19.81 -9.80 37.14
CA ASP A 341 19.66 -11.08 36.46
C ASP A 341 18.22 -11.33 35.97
N SER A 342 17.21 -10.95 36.76
CA SER A 342 15.80 -11.06 36.37
C SER A 342 15.47 -10.14 35.20
N LEU A 343 15.97 -8.90 35.23
CA LEU A 343 15.80 -7.95 34.14
C LEU A 343 16.53 -8.42 32.86
N ILE A 344 17.73 -8.99 32.99
CA ILE A 344 18.50 -9.56 31.88
C ILE A 344 17.78 -10.74 31.24
N ALA A 345 17.22 -11.65 32.04
CA ALA A 345 16.42 -12.76 31.53
C ALA A 345 15.19 -12.24 30.76
N LYS A 346 14.51 -11.23 31.30
CA LYS A 346 13.37 -10.58 30.63
C LYS A 346 13.76 -9.91 29.31
N MET A 347 14.87 -9.16 29.28
CA MET A 347 15.42 -8.56 28.06
C MET A 347 15.78 -9.62 27.02
N SER A 348 16.38 -10.75 27.46
CA SER A 348 16.74 -11.85 26.57
C SER A 348 15.52 -12.58 25.98
N GLY A 349 14.39 -12.56 26.70
CA GLY A 349 13.11 -13.08 26.23
C GLY A 349 12.36 -12.16 25.26
N VAL A 350 12.84 -10.93 25.02
CA VAL A 350 12.22 -10.00 24.06
C VAL A 350 12.46 -10.50 22.63
N ILE A 351 11.41 -10.98 21.98
CA ILE A 351 11.46 -11.42 20.58
C ILE A 351 11.33 -10.19 19.66
N ARG A 352 12.34 -9.97 18.79
CA ARG A 352 12.26 -8.98 17.72
C ARG A 352 11.42 -9.53 16.57
N ALA A 353 10.49 -8.74 16.06
CA ALA A 353 9.73 -9.11 14.88
C ALA A 353 10.64 -9.14 13.64
N THR A 354 11.00 -10.34 13.15
CA THR A 354 11.92 -10.53 12.01
C THR A 354 11.25 -11.11 10.77
N GLY A 355 9.94 -11.39 10.83
CA GLY A 355 9.19 -11.93 9.69
C GLY A 355 9.24 -11.00 8.46
N THR A 356 9.02 -11.57 7.28
CA THR A 356 8.99 -10.86 5.98
C THR A 356 7.60 -10.70 5.39
N ALA A 357 6.56 -11.21 6.07
CA ALA A 357 5.18 -11.11 5.61
C ALA A 357 4.76 -9.64 5.39
N ALA A 358 4.10 -9.34 4.28
CA ALA A 358 3.51 -8.04 3.99
C ALA A 358 2.02 -8.00 4.41
N VAL A 359 1.46 -6.79 4.54
CA VAL A 359 0.03 -6.63 4.89
C VAL A 359 -0.90 -7.30 3.87
N SER A 360 -0.48 -7.43 2.60
CA SER A 360 -1.24 -8.13 1.55
C SER A 360 -1.18 -9.66 1.63
N GLN A 361 -0.30 -10.22 2.48
CA GLN A 361 -0.09 -11.66 2.63
C GLN A 361 -0.74 -12.23 3.89
N VAL A 362 -1.24 -11.36 4.77
CA VAL A 362 -1.91 -11.74 6.02
C VAL A 362 -3.40 -11.48 5.89
N LEU A 363 -4.22 -12.40 6.40
CA LEU A 363 -5.67 -12.33 6.35
C LEU A 363 -6.20 -11.00 6.89
N ALA A 364 -7.21 -10.46 6.20
CA ALA A 364 -7.89 -9.24 6.59
C ALA A 364 -8.40 -9.33 8.04
N GLY A 365 -8.05 -8.34 8.87
CA GLY A 365 -8.42 -8.29 10.29
C GLY A 365 -7.46 -9.02 11.24
N SER A 366 -6.60 -9.91 10.74
CA SER A 366 -5.56 -10.53 11.57
C SER A 366 -4.40 -9.56 11.80
N THR A 367 -3.93 -9.44 13.04
CA THR A 367 -2.75 -8.64 13.39
C THR A 367 -1.47 -9.48 13.36
N PHE A 368 -0.37 -8.91 12.88
CA PHE A 368 0.94 -9.55 12.87
C PHE A 368 2.07 -8.51 13.05
N SER A 369 3.29 -8.99 13.29
CA SER A 369 4.49 -8.16 13.42
C SER A 369 5.57 -8.66 12.47
N ASN A 370 6.30 -7.75 11.85
CA ASN A 370 7.39 -8.05 10.91
C ASN A 370 8.57 -7.08 11.11
N ALA A 371 9.64 -7.21 10.32
CA ALA A 371 10.82 -6.35 10.42
C ALA A 371 10.52 -4.84 10.24
N SER A 372 9.40 -4.48 9.62
CA SER A 372 8.98 -3.10 9.36
C SER A 372 8.01 -2.53 10.39
N GLY A 373 7.57 -3.31 11.39
CA GLY A 373 6.69 -2.82 12.45
C GLY A 373 5.85 -3.89 13.13
N ASN A 374 5.30 -3.54 14.29
CA ASN A 374 4.38 -4.36 15.08
C ASN A 374 2.92 -3.97 14.83
N ASN A 375 1.98 -4.79 15.32
CA ASN A 375 0.53 -4.52 15.29
C ASN A 375 -0.01 -4.16 13.90
N ARG A 376 0.57 -4.74 12.84
CA ARG A 376 0.14 -4.52 11.46
C ARG A 376 -1.09 -5.36 11.19
N THR A 377 -2.11 -4.79 10.56
CA THR A 377 -3.31 -5.53 10.17
C THR A 377 -3.17 -6.07 8.74
N GLY A 378 -3.46 -7.34 8.56
CA GLY A 378 -3.54 -7.96 7.25
C GLY A 378 -4.67 -7.38 6.40
N THR A 379 -4.55 -7.54 5.09
CA THR A 379 -5.48 -7.04 4.06
C THR A 379 -5.88 -8.13 3.07
N MET A 380 -5.32 -9.34 3.16
CA MET A 380 -5.64 -10.45 2.27
C MET A 380 -7.11 -10.86 2.45
N PRO A 381 -7.98 -10.71 1.44
CA PRO A 381 -9.39 -11.06 1.59
C PRO A 381 -9.57 -12.56 1.81
N ASN A 382 -10.43 -12.93 2.76
CA ASN A 382 -10.96 -14.29 2.85
C ASN A 382 -12.10 -14.44 1.85
N ARG A 383 -11.94 -15.34 0.88
CA ARG A 383 -12.92 -15.62 -0.19
C ARG A 383 -13.87 -16.77 0.16
N GLY A 384 -13.75 -17.33 1.36
CA GLY A 384 -14.55 -18.48 1.80
C GLY A 384 -14.15 -19.76 1.07
N PRO A 385 -15.10 -20.69 0.85
CA PRO A 385 -14.83 -21.95 0.16
C PRO A 385 -14.27 -21.81 -1.25
N GLY A 386 -13.23 -22.61 -1.55
CA GLY A 386 -12.62 -22.75 -2.88
C GLY A 386 -13.60 -23.32 -3.89
N GLY A 387 -14.48 -24.24 -3.48
CA GLY A 387 -15.59 -24.73 -4.29
C GLY A 387 -15.17 -25.34 -5.63
N THR A 388 -16.14 -25.53 -6.52
CA THR A 388 -15.93 -26.14 -7.84
C THR A 388 -16.00 -25.08 -8.94
N ILE A 389 -15.02 -25.08 -9.84
CA ILE A 389 -15.06 -24.31 -11.08
C ILE A 389 -15.60 -25.21 -12.19
N THR A 390 -16.70 -24.81 -12.82
CA THR A 390 -17.20 -25.45 -14.04
C THR A 390 -16.54 -24.81 -15.26
N PRO A 391 -15.74 -25.56 -16.05
CA PRO A 391 -15.15 -25.03 -17.28
C PRO A 391 -16.22 -24.57 -18.27
N GLY A 392 -15.95 -23.48 -18.99
CA GLY A 392 -16.81 -22.93 -20.03
C GLY A 392 -16.00 -22.48 -21.25
N THR A 393 -16.65 -21.85 -22.21
CA THR A 393 -15.98 -21.30 -23.41
C THR A 393 -15.23 -20.00 -23.15
N THR A 394 -15.42 -19.39 -21.98
CA THR A 394 -14.71 -18.19 -21.52
C THR A 394 -13.90 -18.48 -20.26
N ALA A 395 -12.81 -17.72 -20.05
CA ALA A 395 -11.97 -17.86 -18.87
C ALA A 395 -12.76 -17.63 -17.57
N GLN A 396 -12.65 -18.58 -16.64
CA GLN A 396 -13.22 -18.47 -15.30
C GLN A 396 -12.16 -17.89 -14.36
N ILE A 397 -12.38 -16.67 -13.87
CA ILE A 397 -11.41 -15.96 -13.01
C ILE A 397 -11.91 -15.98 -11.56
N LYS A 398 -11.12 -16.58 -10.67
CA LYS A 398 -11.30 -16.43 -9.23
C LYS A 398 -10.47 -15.26 -8.71
N ALA A 399 -11.11 -14.39 -7.94
CA ALA A 399 -10.43 -13.22 -7.37
C ALA A 399 -9.31 -13.65 -6.40
N ALA A 400 -8.20 -12.90 -6.37
CA ALA A 400 -7.09 -13.16 -5.47
C ALA A 400 -7.52 -13.07 -4.00
N GLY A 401 -6.97 -13.95 -3.16
CA GLY A 401 -7.25 -14.04 -1.73
C GLY A 401 -7.09 -15.45 -1.20
N TYR A 402 -7.47 -15.65 0.05
CA TYR A 402 -7.44 -16.95 0.72
C TYR A 402 -8.74 -17.71 0.51
N TYR A 403 -8.65 -18.98 0.12
CA TYR A 403 -9.78 -19.91 0.05
C TYR A 403 -9.60 -20.98 1.13
N ASN A 404 -10.64 -21.23 1.93
CA ASN A 404 -10.54 -22.11 3.10
C ASN A 404 -10.73 -23.61 2.78
N THR A 405 -10.94 -23.94 1.51
CA THR A 405 -11.04 -25.29 0.96
C THR A 405 -10.43 -25.30 -0.44
N ASP A 406 -10.12 -26.49 -0.95
CA ASP A 406 -9.56 -26.65 -2.28
C ASP A 406 -10.45 -26.03 -3.35
N ILE A 407 -9.82 -25.46 -4.38
CA ILE A 407 -10.50 -25.08 -5.62
C ILE A 407 -10.46 -26.30 -6.53
N VAL A 408 -11.62 -26.90 -6.76
CA VAL A 408 -11.74 -28.12 -7.56
C VAL A 408 -12.11 -27.76 -8.99
N VAL A 409 -11.30 -28.18 -9.96
CA VAL A 409 -11.67 -28.20 -11.37
C VAL A 409 -11.92 -29.67 -11.74
N PRO A 410 -13.18 -30.11 -11.88
CA PRO A 410 -13.46 -31.50 -12.20
C PRO A 410 -12.87 -31.87 -13.55
N GLY A 411 -12.25 -33.05 -13.65
CA GLY A 411 -11.87 -33.62 -14.93
C GLY A 411 -13.10 -33.97 -15.74
N GLU A 412 -13.01 -33.84 -17.07
CA GLU A 412 -14.05 -34.28 -18.00
C GLU A 412 -13.71 -35.68 -18.52
N PRO A 413 -14.47 -36.74 -18.19
CA PRO A 413 -14.21 -38.11 -18.65
C PRO A 413 -14.21 -38.26 -20.19
N ASN A 414 -14.85 -37.33 -20.90
CA ASN A 414 -14.85 -37.27 -22.36
C ASN A 414 -13.70 -36.44 -22.95
N LEU A 415 -12.77 -35.92 -22.14
CA LEU A 415 -11.54 -35.28 -22.64
C LEU A 415 -10.52 -36.34 -23.09
N ARG A 416 -10.88 -37.06 -24.16
CA ARG A 416 -10.09 -38.14 -24.78
C ARG A 416 -10.08 -37.99 -26.29
N GLY A 417 -8.96 -38.33 -26.92
CA GLY A 417 -8.76 -38.05 -28.34
C GLY A 417 -9.76 -38.75 -29.27
N ASP A 418 -10.25 -39.93 -28.91
CA ASP A 418 -11.20 -40.74 -29.70
C ASP A 418 -12.60 -40.13 -29.86
N VAL A 419 -12.97 -39.13 -29.04
CA VAL A 419 -14.24 -38.38 -29.19
C VAL A 419 -14.04 -36.94 -29.63
N ILE A 420 -12.79 -36.50 -29.79
CA ILE A 420 -12.44 -35.18 -30.30
C ILE A 420 -12.14 -35.31 -31.79
N LEU A 421 -12.74 -34.46 -32.61
CA LEU A 421 -12.58 -34.49 -34.07
C LEU A 421 -11.11 -34.32 -34.47
N LYS A 422 -10.64 -35.14 -35.42
CA LYS A 422 -9.28 -35.06 -35.94
C LYS A 422 -8.94 -33.63 -36.40
N ASN A 423 -7.71 -33.20 -36.12
CA ASN A 423 -7.17 -31.84 -36.32
C ASN A 423 -7.66 -30.76 -35.35
N TYR A 424 -8.52 -31.11 -34.37
CA TYR A 424 -8.83 -30.24 -33.25
C TYR A 424 -8.09 -30.69 -31.98
N SER A 425 -7.86 -29.76 -31.06
CA SER A 425 -7.38 -30.06 -29.71
C SER A 425 -8.20 -29.32 -28.68
N ILE A 426 -8.54 -30.00 -27.59
CA ILE A 426 -9.19 -29.42 -26.41
C ILE A 426 -8.22 -29.62 -25.24
N TYR A 427 -7.78 -28.53 -24.62
CA TYR A 427 -6.82 -28.54 -23.49
C TYR A 427 -5.55 -29.40 -23.72
N GLY A 428 -5.01 -29.41 -24.96
CA GLY A 428 -3.80 -30.16 -25.31
C GLY A 428 -4.03 -31.64 -25.65
N VAL A 429 -5.26 -32.16 -25.50
CA VAL A 429 -5.62 -33.50 -25.98
C VAL A 429 -5.94 -33.41 -27.48
N ALA A 430 -5.16 -34.09 -28.31
CA ALA A 430 -5.35 -34.10 -29.76
C ALA A 430 -6.49 -35.04 -30.18
N GLY A 431 -7.33 -34.59 -31.10
CA GLY A 431 -8.44 -35.36 -31.66
C GLY A 431 -8.00 -36.46 -32.63
N LYS A 432 -8.68 -37.60 -32.52
CA LYS A 432 -8.49 -38.83 -33.29
C LYS A 432 -9.79 -39.33 -33.94
N TYR A 433 -10.93 -38.72 -33.62
CA TYR A 433 -12.22 -39.13 -34.18
C TYR A 433 -12.31 -38.75 -35.66
N GLU A 434 -12.60 -39.75 -36.51
CA GLU A 434 -12.86 -39.59 -37.94
C GLU A 434 -14.25 -40.15 -38.27
N PRO A 435 -15.23 -39.31 -38.65
CA PRO A 435 -16.52 -39.79 -39.13
C PRO A 435 -16.37 -40.55 -40.46
N ASN A 436 -17.04 -41.71 -40.58
CA ASN A 436 -17.21 -42.60 -41.75
C ASN A 436 -16.24 -42.40 -42.94
N GLN A 437 -15.24 -43.27 -43.03
CA GLN A 437 -14.32 -43.37 -44.15
C GLN A 437 -15.01 -43.96 -45.40
N VAL A 438 -15.06 -43.20 -46.49
CA VAL A 438 -15.36 -43.73 -47.84
C VAL A 438 -14.07 -44.30 -48.40
N VAL A 439 -13.99 -45.62 -48.56
CA VAL A 439 -12.82 -46.26 -49.18
C VAL A 439 -13.18 -46.60 -50.63
N ASN A 440 -12.66 -45.81 -51.58
CA ASN A 440 -12.67 -46.16 -53.00
C ASN A 440 -11.42 -46.99 -53.29
N SER A 441 -11.55 -48.31 -53.46
CA SER A 441 -10.46 -49.16 -53.93
C SER A 441 -10.76 -49.70 -55.32
N PRO A 442 -9.93 -49.43 -56.35
CA PRO A 442 -10.08 -50.07 -57.65
C PRO A 442 -9.73 -51.55 -57.53
N ILE A 443 -10.62 -52.43 -57.99
CA ILE A 443 -10.37 -53.89 -58.08
C ILE A 443 -10.61 -54.31 -59.53
N THR A 444 -9.55 -54.38 -60.33
CA THR A 444 -9.59 -54.91 -61.69
C THR A 444 -9.13 -56.37 -61.68
N LEU A 445 -10.01 -57.34 -61.94
CA LEU A 445 -9.69 -58.78 -61.97
C LEU A 445 -9.79 -59.34 -63.39
N TYR A 446 -8.66 -59.49 -64.09
CA TYR A 446 -8.60 -60.25 -65.34
C TYR A 446 -8.20 -61.71 -65.05
N SER A 447 -9.10 -62.67 -65.28
CA SER A 447 -8.73 -64.08 -65.37
C SER A 447 -8.89 -64.56 -66.81
N THR A 448 -7.79 -64.54 -67.55
CA THR A 448 -7.66 -65.16 -68.88
C THR A 448 -6.79 -66.39 -68.76
N GLY A 449 -7.40 -67.58 -68.65
CA GLY A 449 -6.71 -68.86 -68.61
C GLY A 449 -7.63 -70.00 -68.17
N VAL A 450 -7.37 -71.21 -68.66
CA VAL A 450 -8.12 -72.43 -68.32
C VAL A 450 -8.09 -72.65 -66.80
N VAL A 451 -9.23 -72.48 -66.14
CA VAL A 451 -9.34 -72.71 -64.69
C VAL A 451 -9.72 -74.17 -64.45
N LYS A 452 -8.82 -74.97 -63.88
CA LYS A 452 -9.12 -76.25 -63.21
C LYS A 452 -8.58 -76.17 -61.77
N PRO A 453 -9.26 -76.67 -60.72
CA PRO A 453 -10.67 -76.60 -60.36
C PRO A 453 -10.82 -75.69 -59.11
N ALA A 454 -10.51 -74.40 -59.17
CA ALA A 454 -10.75 -73.50 -58.03
C ALA A 454 -12.25 -73.23 -57.90
N ARG A 455 -12.88 -73.70 -56.81
CA ARG A 455 -14.31 -73.54 -56.54
C ARG A 455 -14.69 -72.08 -56.22
N TYR A 456 -13.72 -71.24 -55.83
CA TYR A 456 -13.94 -69.85 -55.44
C TYR A 456 -12.94 -68.86 -56.07
N LEU A 457 -13.40 -67.64 -56.34
CA LEU A 457 -12.59 -66.48 -56.73
C LEU A 457 -12.79 -65.36 -55.70
N HIS A 458 -11.72 -64.89 -55.06
CA HIS A 458 -11.82 -63.85 -54.03
C HIS A 458 -12.18 -62.48 -54.64
N TRP A 459 -13.11 -61.77 -53.99
CA TRP A 459 -13.54 -60.44 -54.40
C TRP A 459 -13.11 -59.35 -53.40
N LEU A 460 -13.53 -59.46 -52.14
CA LEU A 460 -13.29 -58.43 -51.13
C LEU A 460 -13.25 -59.04 -49.74
N THR A 461 -12.48 -58.44 -48.83
CA THR A 461 -12.53 -58.75 -47.39
C THR A 461 -13.18 -57.58 -46.65
N ILE A 462 -14.21 -57.88 -45.86
CA ILE A 462 -14.81 -56.94 -44.90
C ILE A 462 -14.05 -57.10 -43.57
N PRO A 463 -13.34 -56.05 -43.09
CA PRO A 463 -12.61 -56.09 -41.83
C PRO A 463 -13.49 -56.45 -40.63
N ALA A 464 -12.89 -57.01 -39.59
CA ALA A 464 -13.59 -57.35 -38.35
C ALA A 464 -14.27 -56.09 -37.75
N GLY A 465 -15.49 -56.27 -37.25
CA GLY A 465 -16.26 -55.20 -36.60
C GLY A 465 -16.87 -54.14 -37.53
N LYS A 466 -16.69 -54.23 -38.86
CA LYS A 466 -17.29 -53.29 -39.82
C LYS A 466 -18.50 -53.88 -40.52
N SER A 467 -19.58 -53.11 -40.61
CA SER A 467 -20.66 -53.43 -41.55
C SER A 467 -20.20 -53.10 -42.96
N PHE A 468 -20.89 -53.62 -43.95
CA PHE A 468 -20.51 -53.39 -45.34
C PHE A 468 -21.76 -53.06 -46.13
N PHE A 469 -21.72 -51.95 -46.85
CA PHE A 469 -22.75 -51.60 -47.80
C PHE A 469 -22.14 -51.30 -49.15
N PHE A 470 -22.57 -52.07 -50.13
CA PHE A 470 -22.18 -51.98 -51.52
C PHE A 470 -23.32 -51.38 -52.32
N VAL A 471 -23.04 -50.24 -52.96
CA VAL A 471 -23.90 -49.66 -54.00
C VAL A 471 -23.00 -49.31 -55.18
N PRO A 472 -23.31 -49.79 -56.38
CA PRO A 472 -22.60 -49.34 -57.57
C PRO A 472 -22.90 -47.87 -57.87
N SER A 473 -21.89 -47.11 -58.28
CA SER A 473 -22.01 -45.67 -58.52
C SER A 473 -22.64 -45.30 -59.87
N PHE A 474 -22.90 -46.25 -60.79
CA PHE A 474 -23.55 -45.98 -62.09
C PHE A 474 -24.41 -47.15 -62.61
N THR A 475 -25.24 -46.83 -63.61
CA THR A 475 -26.27 -47.66 -64.27
C THR A 475 -25.78 -49.00 -64.86
N ASN A 476 -24.47 -49.28 -64.91
CA ASN A 476 -23.88 -50.41 -65.62
C ASN A 476 -22.82 -51.19 -64.81
N ALA A 477 -22.89 -51.24 -63.48
CA ALA A 477 -22.10 -52.22 -62.74
C ALA A 477 -22.68 -53.62 -62.93
N TYR A 478 -21.96 -54.47 -63.66
CA TYR A 478 -22.38 -55.83 -63.93
C TYR A 478 -21.26 -56.82 -63.72
N ILE A 479 -21.64 -58.03 -63.34
CA ILE A 479 -20.76 -59.18 -63.35
C ILE A 479 -21.24 -60.07 -64.49
N SER A 480 -20.40 -60.26 -65.50
CA SER A 480 -20.72 -61.12 -66.62
C SER A 480 -20.12 -62.49 -66.43
N PHE A 481 -20.94 -63.52 -66.58
CA PHE A 481 -20.48 -64.91 -66.60
C PHE A 481 -20.77 -65.49 -67.97
N ASN A 482 -19.71 -65.93 -68.66
CA ASN A 482 -19.80 -66.61 -69.93
C ASN A 482 -19.49 -68.10 -69.71
N SER A 483 -20.52 -68.89 -69.43
CA SER A 483 -20.39 -70.34 -69.26
C SER A 483 -21.16 -71.07 -70.36
N GLY A 484 -20.45 -71.79 -71.23
CA GLY A 484 -21.04 -72.68 -72.24
C GLY A 484 -20.62 -74.12 -71.99
N SER A 485 -21.61 -75.02 -71.89
CA SER A 485 -21.43 -76.47 -71.84
C SER A 485 -22.37 -77.11 -72.85
N GLU A 486 -21.87 -78.01 -73.69
CA GLU A 486 -22.67 -78.72 -74.70
C GLU A 486 -23.62 -79.77 -74.09
N THR A 487 -23.46 -80.14 -72.81
CA THR A 487 -24.16 -81.30 -72.21
C THR A 487 -24.83 -81.04 -70.87
N ASN A 488 -24.77 -79.82 -70.30
CA ASN A 488 -25.42 -79.54 -69.01
C ASN A 488 -25.98 -78.11 -68.90
N PRO A 489 -27.31 -77.92 -68.77
CA PRO A 489 -27.93 -76.59 -68.78
C PRO A 489 -27.84 -75.81 -67.46
N LEU A 490 -27.15 -76.33 -66.42
CA LEU A 490 -27.06 -75.71 -65.09
C LEU A 490 -25.63 -75.27 -64.76
N SER A 491 -25.23 -74.11 -65.27
CA SER A 491 -24.01 -73.41 -64.83
C SER A 491 -24.42 -72.17 -64.04
N GLY A 492 -24.40 -72.24 -62.72
CA GLY A 492 -24.74 -71.12 -61.83
C GLY A 492 -23.51 -70.58 -61.09
N THR A 493 -23.44 -69.26 -60.90
CA THR A 493 -22.43 -68.62 -60.04
C THR A 493 -23.11 -67.95 -58.85
N ASN A 494 -22.69 -68.31 -57.65
CA ASN A 494 -23.10 -67.63 -56.42
C ASN A 494 -22.04 -66.61 -56.02
N ILE A 495 -22.43 -65.59 -55.26
CA ILE A 495 -21.48 -64.86 -54.42
C ILE A 495 -21.63 -65.45 -53.03
N VAL A 496 -20.55 -65.86 -52.40
CA VAL A 496 -20.57 -66.40 -51.05
C VAL A 496 -19.91 -65.42 -50.10
N LEU A 497 -20.54 -65.26 -48.94
CA LEU A 497 -19.88 -64.74 -47.76
C LEU A 497 -19.22 -65.92 -47.06
N ILE A 498 -17.93 -65.81 -46.79
CA ILE A 498 -17.13 -66.82 -46.10
C ILE A 498 -16.57 -66.19 -44.84
N ASP A 499 -16.85 -66.76 -43.68
CA ASP A 499 -16.27 -66.30 -42.43
C ASP A 499 -14.85 -66.84 -42.22
N SER A 500 -14.19 -66.40 -41.15
CA SER A 500 -12.83 -66.86 -40.81
C SER A 500 -12.72 -68.35 -40.44
N LEU A 501 -13.83 -69.07 -40.32
CA LEU A 501 -13.90 -70.51 -40.03
C LEU A 501 -14.36 -71.31 -41.26
N ASP A 502 -14.28 -70.70 -42.45
CA ASP A 502 -14.71 -71.25 -43.73
C ASP A 502 -16.19 -71.64 -43.81
N ARG A 503 -17.04 -71.15 -42.90
CA ARG A 503 -18.49 -71.32 -42.99
C ARG A 503 -19.01 -70.36 -44.05
N GLN A 504 -19.98 -70.83 -44.84
CA GLN A 504 -20.37 -70.16 -46.06
C GLN A 504 -21.85 -69.85 -46.10
N VAL A 505 -22.16 -68.68 -46.65
CA VAL A 505 -23.51 -68.21 -46.91
C VAL A 505 -23.58 -67.85 -48.39
N ALA A 506 -24.32 -68.64 -49.14
CA ALA A 506 -24.51 -68.41 -50.56
C ALA A 506 -25.58 -67.34 -50.80
N LEU A 507 -25.17 -66.25 -51.45
CA LEU A 507 -26.04 -65.31 -52.13
C LEU A 507 -26.34 -65.95 -53.50
N THR A 508 -27.54 -66.54 -53.62
CA THR A 508 -27.94 -67.22 -54.86
C THR A 508 -28.54 -66.22 -55.83
N PHE A 509 -27.96 -66.18 -57.03
CA PHE A 509 -28.44 -65.37 -58.14
C PHE A 509 -28.94 -66.31 -59.23
N ASN A 510 -30.24 -66.26 -59.54
CA ASN A 510 -30.80 -67.08 -60.61
C ASN A 510 -30.46 -66.44 -61.96
N SER A 511 -29.57 -67.08 -62.73
CA SER A 511 -29.35 -66.80 -64.16
C SER A 511 -30.30 -67.65 -65.02
N GLY A 512 -30.63 -67.18 -66.23
CA GLY A 512 -31.53 -67.93 -67.13
C GLY A 512 -30.92 -69.24 -67.62
N ASN A 513 -31.75 -70.27 -67.82
CA ASN A 513 -31.34 -71.60 -68.28
C ASN A 513 -31.35 -71.69 -69.82
N GLY A 514 -30.24 -72.15 -70.44
CA GLY A 514 -30.18 -72.50 -71.87
C GLY A 514 -28.77 -72.87 -72.37
N PRO A 515 -28.63 -73.61 -73.49
CA PRO A 515 -27.33 -73.83 -74.12
C PRO A 515 -26.78 -72.52 -74.71
N TRP A 516 -25.51 -72.20 -74.46
CA TRP A 516 -24.77 -71.01 -74.95
C TRP A 516 -25.26 -69.62 -74.48
N VAL A 517 -25.94 -69.50 -73.33
CA VAL A 517 -26.37 -68.18 -72.84
C VAL A 517 -25.26 -67.45 -72.06
N SER A 518 -24.81 -66.31 -72.59
CA SER A 518 -24.11 -65.29 -71.79
C SER A 518 -25.08 -64.70 -70.77
N SER A 519 -24.85 -64.97 -69.48
CA SER A 519 -25.65 -64.41 -68.40
C SER A 519 -24.89 -63.26 -67.73
N THR A 520 -25.35 -62.04 -67.99
CA THR A 520 -24.87 -60.88 -67.24
C THR A 520 -25.78 -60.66 -66.02
N LEU A 521 -25.17 -60.36 -64.88
CA LEU A 521 -25.84 -60.15 -63.61
C LEU A 521 -25.52 -58.74 -63.13
N TYR A 522 -26.53 -57.89 -63.01
CA TYR A 522 -26.37 -56.55 -62.46
C TYR A 522 -26.66 -56.58 -60.97
N ILE A 523 -25.68 -56.29 -60.14
CA ILE A 523 -25.86 -56.23 -58.69
C ILE A 523 -26.23 -54.79 -58.35
N THR A 524 -27.42 -54.59 -57.79
CA THR A 524 -27.92 -53.25 -57.44
C THR A 524 -27.49 -52.83 -56.04
N PHE A 525 -27.43 -53.76 -55.08
CA PHE A 525 -26.74 -53.56 -53.82
C PHE A 525 -26.43 -54.91 -53.15
N ILE A 526 -25.44 -54.91 -52.27
CA ILE A 526 -25.20 -55.95 -51.27
C ILE A 526 -25.02 -55.25 -49.94
N GLN A 527 -25.75 -55.69 -48.93
CA GLN A 527 -25.63 -55.13 -47.60
C GLN A 527 -25.37 -56.25 -46.60
N VAL A 528 -24.34 -56.04 -45.79
CA VAL A 528 -23.97 -56.86 -44.65
C VAL A 528 -24.03 -55.98 -43.42
N ASP A 529 -25.01 -56.23 -42.58
CA ASP A 529 -25.22 -55.55 -41.31
C ASP A 529 -24.69 -56.45 -40.20
N ARG A 530 -23.47 -56.14 -39.72
CA ARG A 530 -22.84 -56.92 -38.66
C ARG A 530 -23.50 -56.72 -37.31
N VAL A 531 -24.05 -55.53 -37.06
CA VAL A 531 -24.69 -55.21 -35.78
C VAL A 531 -25.89 -56.14 -35.56
N ASN A 532 -26.70 -56.33 -36.61
CA ASN A 532 -27.87 -57.20 -36.56
C ASN A 532 -27.62 -58.60 -37.14
N ARG A 533 -26.35 -58.96 -37.43
CA ARG A 533 -25.92 -60.29 -37.90
C ARG A 533 -26.74 -60.82 -39.08
N ARG A 534 -26.95 -59.97 -40.07
CA ARG A 534 -27.84 -60.23 -41.22
C ARG A 534 -27.28 -59.66 -42.50
N TYR A 535 -27.72 -60.21 -43.62
CA TYR A 535 -27.38 -59.71 -44.94
C TYR A 535 -28.63 -59.57 -45.82
N ARG A 536 -28.53 -58.74 -46.84
CA ARG A 536 -29.49 -58.69 -47.95
C ARG A 536 -28.78 -58.29 -49.23
N TYR A 537 -29.37 -58.64 -50.35
CA TYR A 537 -28.84 -58.26 -51.65
C TYR A 537 -29.98 -58.02 -52.63
N SER A 538 -29.68 -57.30 -53.70
CA SER A 538 -30.62 -57.07 -54.77
C SER A 538 -29.89 -57.09 -56.11
N TYR A 539 -30.47 -57.76 -57.08
CA TYR A 539 -29.87 -57.96 -58.39
C TYR A 539 -30.91 -57.89 -59.50
N LYS A 540 -30.45 -57.67 -60.73
CA LYS A 540 -31.24 -57.72 -61.95
C LYS A 540 -30.57 -58.67 -62.95
N PRO A 541 -31.21 -59.79 -63.32
CA PRO A 541 -30.67 -60.70 -64.33
C PRO A 541 -30.91 -60.16 -65.75
N THR A 542 -29.99 -60.37 -66.69
CA THR A 542 -30.10 -59.85 -68.08
C THR A 542 -31.37 -60.27 -68.81
N VAL A 543 -31.91 -61.45 -68.53
CA VAL A 543 -33.11 -61.98 -69.19
C VAL A 543 -34.43 -61.44 -68.61
N SER A 544 -34.39 -60.55 -67.60
CA SER A 544 -35.57 -59.93 -67.00
C SER A 544 -35.37 -58.43 -66.81
N SER A 545 -36.41 -57.63 -67.06
CA SER A 545 -36.40 -56.20 -66.73
C SER A 545 -36.64 -55.92 -65.24
N SER A 546 -37.03 -56.93 -64.44
CA SER A 546 -37.39 -56.77 -63.03
C SER A 546 -36.20 -56.98 -62.10
N ILE A 547 -36.12 -56.17 -61.03
CA ILE A 547 -35.15 -56.31 -59.95
C ILE A 547 -35.66 -57.36 -58.95
N SER A 548 -34.81 -58.30 -58.55
CA SER A 548 -35.04 -59.27 -57.50
C SER A 548 -34.25 -58.89 -56.26
N SER A 549 -34.91 -58.73 -55.12
CA SER A 549 -34.29 -58.38 -53.84
C SER A 549 -34.59 -59.45 -52.80
N SER A 550 -33.57 -59.81 -52.01
CA SER A 550 -33.77 -60.64 -50.83
C SER A 550 -34.27 -59.79 -49.65
N GLU A 551 -35.10 -60.39 -48.79
CA GLU A 551 -35.29 -59.84 -47.44
C GLU A 551 -34.01 -60.00 -46.61
N TRP A 552 -33.98 -59.33 -45.45
CA TRP A 552 -32.90 -59.50 -44.49
C TRP A 552 -32.86 -60.93 -43.99
N THR A 553 -31.71 -61.58 -44.17
CA THR A 553 -31.52 -62.98 -43.81
C THR A 553 -30.42 -63.12 -42.75
N THR A 554 -30.70 -63.89 -41.71
CA THR A 554 -29.75 -64.25 -40.64
C THR A 554 -29.35 -65.73 -40.78
N PRO A 555 -28.18 -66.04 -41.33
CA PRO A 555 -27.67 -67.38 -41.46
C PRO A 555 -27.27 -67.93 -40.08
N GLY A 556 -27.85 -69.07 -39.73
CA GLY A 556 -27.53 -69.78 -38.49
C GLY A 556 -26.08 -70.25 -38.48
N GLY A 557 -25.35 -69.93 -37.42
CA GLY A 557 -23.99 -70.42 -37.21
C GLY A 557 -22.91 -69.79 -38.10
N PHE A 558 -23.13 -68.62 -38.70
CA PHE A 558 -22.06 -67.85 -39.39
C PHE A 558 -21.32 -66.92 -38.41
N ASN A 559 -19.99 -66.76 -38.52
CA ASN A 559 -19.21 -65.85 -37.66
C ASN A 559 -19.33 -64.42 -38.19
N TRP A 560 -20.03 -63.58 -37.44
CA TRP A 560 -20.17 -62.17 -37.76
C TRP A 560 -19.11 -61.29 -37.10
N ASP A 561 -18.28 -61.82 -36.21
CA ASP A 561 -17.38 -61.02 -35.37
C ASP A 561 -15.98 -60.89 -36.01
N ASN A 562 -15.53 -61.89 -36.78
CA ASN A 562 -14.24 -61.90 -37.50
C ASN A 562 -14.36 -61.41 -38.95
N GLU A 563 -13.24 -61.23 -39.66
CA GLU A 563 -13.25 -60.84 -41.08
C GLU A 563 -14.14 -61.74 -41.94
N ILE A 564 -14.86 -61.14 -42.90
CA ILE A 564 -15.75 -61.85 -43.82
C ILE A 564 -15.22 -61.65 -45.23
N LYS A 565 -14.93 -62.74 -45.95
CA LYS A 565 -14.52 -62.72 -47.35
C LYS A 565 -15.75 -62.86 -48.25
N LEU A 566 -15.91 -61.95 -49.20
CA LEU A 566 -16.81 -62.12 -50.34
C LEU A 566 -16.03 -62.80 -51.44
N GLN A 567 -16.57 -63.90 -51.96
CA GLN A 567 -15.97 -64.66 -53.05
C GLN A 567 -17.03 -65.11 -54.05
N PHE A 568 -16.67 -65.26 -55.32
CA PHE A 568 -17.52 -65.88 -56.33
C PHE A 568 -17.36 -67.40 -56.27
N GLN A 569 -18.46 -68.14 -56.22
CA GLN A 569 -18.48 -69.61 -56.21
C GLN A 569 -19.09 -70.15 -57.51
N TYR A 570 -18.39 -71.09 -58.17
CA TYR A 570 -18.90 -71.79 -59.34
C TYR A 570 -19.60 -73.10 -58.95
N LEU A 571 -20.85 -73.31 -59.39
CA LEU A 571 -21.65 -74.51 -59.12
C LEU A 571 -21.61 -75.44 -60.35
N ASN A 572 -21.19 -76.69 -60.14
CA ASN A 572 -21.05 -77.79 -61.13
C ASN A 572 -19.73 -77.83 -61.93
N GLN A 573 -18.78 -78.63 -61.46
CA GLN A 573 -17.62 -79.08 -62.23
C GLN A 573 -17.86 -80.51 -62.72
N SER A 574 -18.17 -80.68 -64.00
CA SER A 574 -17.69 -81.85 -64.73
C SER A 574 -16.66 -81.34 -65.72
N VAL A 575 -15.56 -82.07 -65.89
CA VAL A 575 -14.41 -81.64 -66.69
C VAL A 575 -14.85 -81.26 -68.10
N VAL A 576 -14.93 -79.97 -68.38
CA VAL A 576 -15.22 -79.43 -69.72
C VAL A 576 -13.97 -78.73 -70.21
N THR A 577 -13.33 -79.31 -71.21
CA THR A 577 -12.37 -78.63 -72.08
C THR A 577 -13.17 -77.75 -73.04
N SER A 578 -13.56 -76.55 -72.60
CA SER A 578 -14.07 -75.51 -73.51
C SER A 578 -13.29 -74.22 -73.32
N GLN A 579 -12.93 -73.61 -74.44
CA GLN A 579 -12.27 -72.31 -74.49
C GLN A 579 -13.33 -71.22 -74.32
N GLY A 580 -13.55 -70.78 -73.09
CA GLY A 580 -14.43 -69.66 -72.77
C GLY A 580 -13.76 -68.73 -71.79
N THR A 581 -13.72 -67.43 -72.10
CA THR A 581 -13.16 -66.40 -71.22
C THR A 581 -14.22 -66.00 -70.18
N ASN A 582 -13.95 -66.27 -68.90
CA ASN A 582 -14.73 -65.71 -67.80
C ASN A 582 -14.21 -64.30 -67.50
N THR A 583 -14.88 -63.27 -68.00
CA THR A 583 -14.46 -61.88 -67.78
C THR A 583 -15.34 -61.22 -66.73
N VAL A 584 -14.76 -60.95 -65.55
CA VAL A 584 -15.37 -60.07 -64.54
C VAL A 584 -14.86 -58.65 -64.82
N ILE A 585 -15.73 -57.79 -65.36
CA ILE A 585 -15.39 -56.38 -65.63
C ILE A 585 -15.97 -55.52 -64.51
N ILE A 586 -15.10 -54.86 -63.76
CA ILE A 586 -15.42 -53.95 -62.67
C ILE A 586 -14.77 -52.62 -63.07
N PRO A 587 -15.52 -51.58 -63.51
CA PRO A 587 -14.92 -50.33 -63.95
C PRO A 587 -14.19 -49.60 -62.81
N ASP A 588 -13.13 -48.86 -63.13
CA ASP A 588 -12.19 -48.27 -62.16
C ASP A 588 -12.81 -47.25 -61.17
N ASP A 589 -14.02 -46.74 -61.47
CA ASP A 589 -14.72 -45.72 -60.65
C ASP A 589 -16.09 -46.21 -60.10
N ALA A 590 -16.40 -47.50 -60.25
CA ALA A 590 -17.79 -47.98 -60.24
C ALA A 590 -18.41 -48.29 -58.87
N PHE A 591 -17.69 -48.14 -57.75
CA PHE A 591 -18.20 -48.55 -56.44
C PHE A 591 -17.72 -47.65 -55.30
N SER A 592 -18.60 -47.41 -54.34
CA SER A 592 -18.26 -46.84 -53.04
C SER A 592 -18.52 -47.87 -51.95
N VAL A 593 -17.51 -48.15 -51.14
CA VAL A 593 -17.64 -49.03 -49.96
C VAL A 593 -17.85 -48.15 -48.73
N TYR A 594 -18.94 -48.40 -48.02
CA TYR A 594 -19.23 -47.79 -46.73
C TYR A 594 -18.99 -48.82 -45.62
N TYR A 595 -18.18 -48.44 -44.62
CA TYR A 595 -17.86 -49.24 -43.44
C TYR A 595 -18.52 -48.72 -42.17
#